data_AF-A0A349JDM9-F1
#
_entry.id   AF-A0A349JDM9-F1
#
_cell.length_a   1.000
_cell.length_b   1.000
_cell.length_c   1.000
_cell.angle_alpha   90.00
_cell.angle_beta   90.00
_cell.angle_gamma   90.00
#
_symmetry.space_group_name_H-M   'P 1'
#
loop_
_entity.id
_entity.type
_entity.pdbx_description
1 polymer ?
#
loop_
_entity_poly.entity_id
_entity_poly.type
_entity_poly.pdbx_seq_one_letter_code
_entity_poly.pdbx_strand_id
1 'polypeptide(L)'
;MRTTLTVDDHLLQLARERAVALRIPLGDVINRALRRGLEADAPTHAGEATVVYGSPGDRGPDDAALRDWTQRLDAERSARDLGA
;
A
#
# COMPACT_ATOMS: atom_id res chain seq x y z
N MET A 1 6.81 1.94 38.61
CA MET A 1 5.42 2.23 39.02
C MET A 1 4.56 1.03 38.67
N ARG A 2 3.67 0.57 39.57
CA ARG A 2 2.76 -0.56 39.31
C ARG A 2 1.41 0.02 38.86
N THR A 3 0.96 -0.40 37.69
CA THR A 3 -0.28 0.06 37.08
C THR A 3 -1.07 -1.15 36.61
N THR A 4 -2.40 -1.10 36.72
CA THR A 4 -3.29 -2.13 36.17
C THR A 4 -3.87 -1.59 34.86
N LEU A 5 -3.80 -2.39 33.80
CA LEU A 5 -4.36 -2.09 32.49
C LEU A 5 -5.25 -3.26 32.06
N THR A 6 -6.44 -2.95 31.57
CA THR A 6 -7.31 -3.93 30.91
C THR A 6 -6.90 -4.07 29.46
N VAL A 7 -6.68 -5.31 29.01
CA VAL A 7 -6.34 -5.64 27.62
C VAL A 7 -7.22 -6.80 27.15
N ASP A 8 -7.48 -6.84 25.86
CA ASP A 8 -8.14 -7.96 25.21
C ASP A 8 -7.35 -9.28 25.38
N ASP A 9 -8.06 -10.40 25.47
CA ASP A 9 -7.47 -11.72 25.71
C ASP A 9 -6.51 -12.15 24.61
N HIS A 10 -6.82 -11.81 23.35
CA HIS A 10 -5.96 -12.13 22.22
C HIS A 10 -4.67 -11.32 22.26
N LEU A 11 -4.74 -10.03 22.65
CA LEU A 11 -3.54 -9.22 22.85
C LEU A 11 -2.68 -9.73 24.01
N LEU A 12 -3.30 -10.18 25.10
CA LEU A 12 -2.60 -10.77 26.22
C LEU A 12 -1.87 -12.06 25.81
N GLN A 13 -2.53 -12.92 25.03
CA GLN A 13 -1.95 -14.15 24.50
C GLN A 13 -0.74 -13.87 23.61
N LEU A 14 -0.88 -12.93 22.66
CA LEU A 14 0.21 -12.51 21.77
C LEU A 14 1.41 -11.96 22.56
N ALA A 15 1.15 -11.15 23.59
CA ALA A 15 2.19 -10.60 24.44
C ALA A 15 2.92 -11.70 25.24
N ARG A 16 2.21 -12.74 25.69
CA ARG A 16 2.80 -13.91 26.38
C ARG A 16 3.68 -14.73 25.46
N GLU A 17 3.22 -15.05 24.25
CA GLU A 17 4.00 -15.78 23.26
C GLU A 17 5.30 -15.03 22.93
N ARG A 18 5.20 -13.72 22.79
CA ARG A 18 6.36 -12.86 22.53
C ARG A 18 7.31 -12.76 23.71
N ALA A 19 6.79 -12.77 24.94
CA ALA A 19 7.60 -12.81 26.16
C ALA A 19 8.41 -14.11 26.25
N VAL A 20 7.79 -15.25 25.93
CA VAL A 20 8.46 -16.56 25.87
C VAL A 20 9.54 -16.58 24.80
N ALA A 21 9.22 -16.14 23.58
CA ALA A 21 10.17 -16.12 22.47
C ALA A 21 11.41 -15.24 22.75
N LEU A 22 11.21 -14.10 23.41
CA LEU A 22 12.28 -13.16 23.73
C LEU A 22 12.97 -13.43 25.09
N ARG A 23 12.46 -14.38 25.88
CA ARG A 23 12.92 -14.68 27.26
C ARG A 23 12.98 -13.44 28.16
N ILE A 24 11.98 -12.58 28.07
CA ILE A 24 11.85 -11.38 28.91
C ILE A 24 10.51 -11.37 29.63
N PRO A 25 10.38 -10.62 30.74
CA PRO A 25 9.11 -10.44 31.45
C PRO A 25 8.01 -9.90 30.54
N LEU A 26 6.77 -10.35 30.75
CA LEU A 26 5.58 -9.88 30.04
C LEU A 26 5.43 -8.35 30.13
N GLY A 27 5.71 -7.77 31.30
CA GLY A 27 5.67 -6.32 31.50
C GLY A 27 6.61 -5.55 30.57
N ASP A 28 7.79 -6.10 30.26
CA ASP A 28 8.76 -5.48 29.36
C ASP A 28 8.28 -5.52 27.90
N VAL A 29 7.61 -6.61 27.51
CA VAL A 29 6.96 -6.71 26.19
C VAL A 29 5.88 -5.65 26.06
N ILE A 30 5.00 -5.53 27.05
CA ILE A 30 3.90 -4.56 27.05
C ILE A 30 4.45 -3.12 27.01
N ASN A 31 5.42 -2.79 27.86
CA ASN A 31 6.03 -1.46 27.89
C ASN A 31 6.71 -1.10 26.56
N ARG A 32 7.42 -2.05 25.94
CA ARG A 32 8.05 -1.83 24.61
C ARG A 32 7.00 -1.67 23.51
N ALA A 33 5.87 -2.37 23.59
CA ALA A 33 4.80 -2.24 22.61
C ALA A 33 4.11 -0.87 22.74
N LEU A 34 3.73 -0.48 23.97
CA LEU A 34 3.13 0.82 24.25
C LEU A 34 4.04 1.97 23.86
N ARG A 35 5.32 1.90 24.23
CA ARG A 35 6.32 2.91 23.84
C ARG A 35 6.37 3.09 22.33
N ARG A 36 6.51 2.00 21.58
CA ARG A 36 6.55 2.04 20.11
C ARG A 36 5.26 2.56 19.50
N GLY A 37 4.10 2.24 20.06
CA GLY A 37 2.82 2.75 19.59
C GLY A 37 2.63 4.25 19.86
N LEU A 38 3.17 4.75 20.98
CA LEU A 38 3.12 6.17 21.34
C LEU A 38 4.17 7.00 20.60
N GLU A 39 5.32 6.41 20.28
CA GLU A 39 6.41 7.03 19.50
C GLU A 39 6.17 6.93 17.98
N ALA A 40 5.28 6.05 17.53
CA ALA A 40 4.86 6.03 16.14
C ALA A 40 4.08 7.31 15.86
N ASP A 41 4.71 8.25 15.15
CA ASP A 41 3.99 9.37 14.54
C ASP A 41 2.77 8.81 13.81
N ALA A 42 1.61 9.44 14.03
CA ALA A 42 0.41 9.11 13.26
C ALA A 42 0.83 9.07 11.79
N PRO A 43 0.61 7.95 11.06
CA PRO A 43 1.11 7.82 9.71
C PRO A 43 0.59 9.03 8.95
N THR A 44 1.53 9.92 8.58
CA THR A 44 1.22 10.98 7.65
C THR A 44 0.74 10.23 6.42
N HIS A 45 -0.55 10.32 6.12
CA HIS A 45 -1.09 9.78 4.88
C HIS A 45 -0.30 10.47 3.77
N ALA A 46 0.79 9.85 3.33
CA ALA A 46 1.44 10.18 2.09
C ALA A 46 0.42 9.75 1.04
N GLY A 47 -0.42 10.71 0.61
CA GLY A 47 -1.34 10.48 -0.49
C GLY A 47 -0.54 9.82 -1.61
N GLU A 48 -1.03 8.69 -2.12
CA GLU A 48 -0.37 7.97 -3.20
C GLU A 48 0.06 8.96 -4.28
N ALA A 49 1.33 8.90 -4.67
CA ALA A 49 1.84 9.75 -5.73
C ALA A 49 1.00 9.50 -6.98
N THR A 50 0.22 10.50 -7.39
CA THR A 50 -0.51 10.45 -8.66
C THR A 50 0.54 10.36 -9.76
N VAL A 51 0.67 9.17 -10.35
CA VAL A 51 1.58 8.96 -11.49
C VAL A 51 0.98 9.68 -12.69
N VAL A 52 1.53 10.84 -13.04
CA VAL A 52 1.20 11.53 -14.29
C VAL A 52 1.97 10.85 -15.41
N TYR A 53 1.26 10.16 -16.29
CA TYR A 53 1.84 9.68 -17.55
C TYR A 53 1.86 10.84 -18.55
N GLY A 54 3.06 11.35 -18.85
CA GLY A 54 3.30 12.41 -19.84
C GLY A 54 4.34 13.43 -19.37
N SER A 55 5.25 13.83 -20.25
CA SER A 55 6.20 14.91 -19.97
C SER A 55 5.44 16.24 -19.77
N PRO A 56 5.74 17.04 -18.73
CA PRO A 56 5.13 18.35 -18.56
C PRO A 56 5.60 19.27 -19.68
N GLY A 57 4.82 19.35 -20.76
CA GLY A 57 5.15 20.12 -21.97
C GLY A 57 4.73 19.44 -23.27
N ASP A 58 4.57 18.11 -23.27
CA ASP A 58 4.04 17.40 -24.43
C ASP A 58 2.53 17.60 -24.47
N ARG A 59 2.03 18.39 -25.42
CA ARG A 59 0.64 18.24 -25.86
C ARG A 59 0.53 16.79 -26.31
N GLY A 60 -0.37 16.03 -25.69
CA GLY A 60 -0.67 14.67 -26.10
C GLY A 60 -0.93 14.56 -27.61
N PRO A 61 -0.94 13.35 -28.16
CA PRO A 61 -1.15 13.16 -29.60
C PRO A 61 -2.39 13.91 -30.08
N ASP A 62 -2.24 14.69 -31.16
CA ASP A 62 -3.34 15.40 -31.81
C ASP A 62 -4.46 14.43 -32.21
N ASP A 63 -5.70 14.88 -32.17
CA ASP A 63 -6.91 14.11 -32.47
C ASP A 63 -6.81 13.43 -33.85
N ALA A 64 -6.16 14.07 -34.82
CA ALA A 64 -5.91 13.49 -36.13
C ALA A 64 -5.01 12.25 -36.05
N ALA A 65 -3.92 12.31 -35.28
CA ALA A 65 -3.01 11.19 -35.08
C ALA A 65 -3.68 10.03 -34.35
N LEU A 66 -4.56 10.33 -33.38
CA LEU A 66 -5.35 9.30 -32.68
C LEU A 66 -6.35 8.59 -33.61
N ARG A 67 -7.01 9.34 -34.51
CA ARG A 67 -7.95 8.76 -35.50
C ARG A 67 -7.23 7.86 -36.50
N ASP A 68 -6.09 8.32 -37.03
CA ASP A 68 -5.29 7.52 -37.96
C ASP A 68 -4.79 6.23 -37.31
N TRP A 69 -4.35 6.32 -36.05
CA TRP A 69 -3.91 5.15 -35.30
C TRP A 69 -5.06 4.16 -35.05
N THR A 70 -6.25 4.66 -34.71
CA THR A 70 -7.44 3.84 -34.51
C THR A 70 -7.84 3.11 -35.80
N GLN A 71 -7.87 3.81 -36.93
CA GLN A 71 -8.22 3.21 -38.23
C GLN A 71 -7.24 2.09 -38.63
N ARG A 72 -5.95 2.26 -38.35
CA ARG A 72 -4.94 1.22 -38.60
C ARG A 72 -5.19 -0.03 -37.76
N LEU A 73 -5.48 0.13 -36.48
CA LEU A 73 -5.76 -1.00 -35.59
C LEU A 73 -7.02 -1.76 -36.02
N ASP A 74 -8.07 -1.05 -36.43
CA ASP A 74 -9.31 -1.66 -36.92
C ASP A 74 -9.10 -2.40 -38.25
N ALA A 75 -8.27 -1.87 -39.14
CA ALA A 75 -7.90 -2.53 -40.38
C ALA A 75 -7.06 -3.80 -40.13
N GLU A 76 -6.08 -3.73 -39.22
CA GLU A 76 -5.26 -4.89 -38.83
C GLU A 76 -6.10 -5.99 -38.17
N ARG A 77 -7.06 -5.61 -37.32
CA ARG A 77 -7.99 -6.55 -36.70
C ARG A 77 -8.90 -7.21 -37.75
N SER A 78 -9.48 -6.41 -38.63
CA SER A 78 -10.34 -6.91 -39.71
C SER A 78 -9.59 -7.84 -40.67
N ALA A 79 -8.32 -7.53 -40.97
CA ALA A 79 -7.45 -8.39 -41.77
C ALA A 79 -7.12 -9.73 -41.08
N ARG A 80 -7.01 -9.75 -39.75
CA ARG A 80 -6.85 -11.00 -38.98
C ARG A 80 -8.13 -11.82 -38.94
N ASP A 81 -9.28 -11.16 -38.80
CA ASP A 81 -10.59 -11.82 -38.69
C ASP A 81 -11.10 -12.39 -40.02
N LEU A 82 -10.69 -11.81 -41.17
CA LEU A 82 -11.02 -12.29 -42.53
C LEU A 82 -9.99 -13.29 -43.11
N GLY A 83 -8.90 -13.55 -42.40
CA GLY A 83 -7.82 -14.46 -42.79
C GLY A 83 -7.85 -15.83 -42.11
N ALA A 84 -8.94 -16.17 -41.42
CA ALA A 84 -9.22 -17.47 -40.80
C ALA A 84 -10.38 -18.17 -41.51
#